data_AF-A0A8J4YNK0-F1
#
_entry.id   AF-A0A8J4YNK0-F1
#
_cell.length_a   1.000
_cell.length_b   1.000
_cell.length_c   1.000
_cell.angle_alpha   90.00
_cell.angle_beta   90.00
_cell.angle_gamma   90.00
#
_symmetry.space_group_name_H-M   'P 1'
#
loop_
_entity.id
_entity.type
_entity.pdbx_description
1 polymer ?
#
loop_
_entity_poly.entity_id
_entity_poly.type
_entity_poly.pdbx_seq_one_letter_code
_entity_poly.pdbx_strand_id
1 'polypeptide(L)'
;MIDVGKLAAVLGSGVCSALPGLHAWSGCDTVSALASQGKIKALKLVQANDLYLQAFTDLGSSWNVPTDVFNSIQAFTCQLYARNTKIVGANSLRYHMFCAKKGQIESGQLPPCEDSLMQHTLRANYQAAIWRRSLKNLPDVPAPSAGHGWELDDGGSLKIRWMAGLPAPDVVLNLISCTCRRTCRPSDCSCILNGLKCTVVCKLQGCSNMVQDDAIVAQDANDSDGDSDD
;
A
#
# COMPACT_ATOMS: atom_id res chain seq x y z
N MET A 1 32.90 -15.77 -11.41
CA MET A 1 31.74 -15.59 -12.31
C MET A 1 30.67 -16.59 -11.88
N ILE A 2 29.43 -16.16 -11.70
CA ILE A 2 28.34 -17.07 -11.33
C ILE A 2 27.88 -17.82 -12.58
N ASP A 3 27.80 -19.14 -12.50
CA ASP A 3 27.27 -19.99 -13.57
C ASP A 3 25.74 -19.98 -13.51
N VAL A 4 25.13 -19.17 -14.37
CA VAL A 4 23.67 -18.99 -14.42
C VAL A 4 22.97 -20.29 -14.83
N GLY A 5 23.59 -21.11 -15.69
CA GLY A 5 23.03 -22.38 -16.13
C GLY A 5 22.94 -23.39 -14.99
N LYS A 6 24.01 -23.52 -14.19
CA LYS A 6 23.98 -24.37 -12.99
C LYS A 6 22.98 -23.87 -11.96
N LEU A 7 22.91 -22.56 -11.74
CA LEU A 7 21.94 -21.98 -10.80
C LEU A 7 20.50 -22.26 -11.25
N ALA A 8 20.20 -22.09 -12.53
CA ALA A 8 18.89 -22.38 -13.08
C ALA A 8 18.52 -23.88 -12.95
N ALA A 9 19.49 -24.78 -13.17
CA ALA A 9 19.29 -26.22 -12.98
C ALA A 9 18.97 -26.58 -11.52
N VAL A 10 19.61 -25.91 -10.55
CA VAL A 10 19.35 -26.11 -9.11
C VAL A 10 18.00 -25.53 -8.69
N LEU A 11 17.63 -24.35 -9.19
CA LEU A 11 16.40 -23.67 -8.80
C LEU A 11 15.14 -24.23 -9.48
N GLY A 12 15.29 -24.79 -10.69
CA GLY A 12 14.17 -25.24 -11.51
C GLY A 12 13.47 -24.11 -12.26
N SER A 13 12.76 -24.48 -13.33
CA SER A 13 12.12 -23.54 -14.26
C SER A 13 11.00 -22.71 -13.62
N GLY A 14 10.26 -23.28 -12.67
CA GLY A 14 9.20 -22.58 -11.94
C GLY A 14 9.74 -21.40 -11.14
N VAL A 15 10.74 -21.65 -10.28
CA VAL A 15 11.38 -20.59 -9.48
C VAL A 15 12.01 -19.55 -10.40
N CYS A 16 12.73 -19.99 -11.44
CA CYS A 16 13.33 -19.07 -12.42
C CYS A 16 12.29 -18.15 -13.09
N SER A 17 11.11 -18.68 -13.41
CA SER A 17 10.00 -17.92 -14.01
C SER A 17 9.40 -16.87 -13.06
N ALA A 18 9.44 -17.13 -11.75
CA ALA A 18 8.98 -16.23 -10.71
C ALA A 18 10.00 -15.14 -10.33
N LEU A 19 11.30 -15.35 -10.60
CA LEU A 19 12.36 -14.43 -10.17
C LEU A 19 12.18 -12.99 -10.66
N PRO A 20 11.77 -12.69 -11.92
CA PRO A 20 11.57 -11.30 -12.34
C PRO A 20 10.51 -10.58 -11.51
N GLY A 21 9.37 -11.23 -11.26
CA GLY A 21 8.30 -10.69 -10.43
C GLY A 21 8.74 -10.53 -8.97
N LEU A 22 9.33 -11.58 -8.39
CA LEU A 22 9.78 -11.56 -7.00
C LEU A 22 10.88 -10.54 -6.76
N HIS A 23 11.83 -10.40 -7.68
CA HIS A 23 12.93 -9.44 -7.55
C HIS A 23 12.43 -8.00 -7.62
N ALA A 24 11.56 -7.68 -8.59
CA ALA A 24 10.95 -6.35 -8.67
C ALA A 24 10.15 -6.04 -7.40
N TRP A 25 9.34 -6.99 -6.94
CA TRP A 25 8.44 -6.78 -5.81
C TRP A 25 9.14 -6.74 -4.45
N SER A 26 10.19 -7.54 -4.25
CA SER A 26 10.98 -7.53 -3.00
C SER A 26 11.98 -6.37 -2.93
N GLY A 27 12.06 -5.56 -3.99
CA GLY A 27 12.86 -4.34 -4.09
C GLY A 27 13.98 -4.46 -5.11
N CYS A 28 14.07 -3.49 -6.02
CA CYS A 28 15.13 -3.32 -7.01
C CYS A 28 15.44 -1.82 -7.17
N ASP A 29 16.23 -1.44 -8.17
CA ASP A 29 16.66 -0.06 -8.35
C ASP A 29 15.50 0.93 -8.59
N THR A 30 14.39 0.45 -9.16
CA THR A 30 13.23 1.27 -9.52
C THR A 30 12.02 1.06 -8.61
N VAL A 31 12.06 0.06 -7.71
CA VAL A 31 10.95 -0.31 -6.84
C VAL A 31 11.48 -0.49 -5.42
N SER A 32 10.88 0.22 -4.46
CA SER A 32 11.23 0.17 -3.04
C SER A 32 11.18 -1.25 -2.45
N ALA A 33 11.88 -1.50 -1.35
CA ALA A 33 11.72 -2.73 -0.58
C ALA A 33 10.69 -2.56 0.55
N LEU A 34 10.07 -3.65 0.98
CA LEU A 34 9.23 -3.65 2.18
C LEU A 34 10.10 -3.62 3.44
N ALA A 35 9.72 -2.76 4.40
CA ALA A 35 10.45 -2.58 5.64
C ALA A 35 10.63 -3.90 6.40
N SER A 36 11.84 -4.15 6.88
CA SER A 36 12.20 -5.34 7.67
C SER A 36 12.01 -6.69 6.95
N GLN A 37 11.79 -6.70 5.62
CA GLN A 37 11.63 -7.94 4.85
C GLN A 37 12.82 -8.20 3.93
N GLY A 38 13.53 -9.31 4.15
CA GLY A 38 14.67 -9.72 3.34
C GLY A 38 14.31 -10.61 2.15
N LYS A 39 15.03 -10.45 1.03
CA LYS A 39 14.84 -11.23 -0.21
C LYS A 39 14.94 -12.74 -0.02
N ILE A 40 15.84 -13.21 0.86
CA ILE A 40 15.99 -14.64 1.16
C ILE A 40 14.72 -15.22 1.80
N LYS A 41 14.09 -14.47 2.71
CA LYS A 41 12.85 -14.88 3.37
C LYS A 41 11.71 -14.95 2.35
N ALA A 42 11.61 -13.95 1.48
CA ALA A 42 10.65 -13.90 0.40
C ALA A 42 10.83 -15.08 -0.57
N LEU A 43 12.06 -15.36 -1.01
CA LEU A 43 12.38 -16.48 -1.90
C LEU A 43 12.02 -17.84 -1.29
N LYS A 44 12.38 -18.10 -0.03
CA LYS A 44 12.02 -19.35 0.65
C LYS A 44 10.51 -19.55 0.73
N LEU A 45 9.76 -18.47 0.94
CA LEU A 45 8.30 -18.53 1.01
C LEU A 45 7.68 -18.85 -0.36
N VAL A 46 8.21 -18.25 -1.43
CA VAL A 46 7.81 -18.57 -2.81
C VAL A 46 8.13 -20.02 -3.18
N GLN A 47 9.30 -20.51 -2.82
CA GLN A 47 9.71 -21.89 -3.10
C GLN A 47 8.87 -22.96 -2.38
N ALA A 48 8.22 -22.60 -1.28
CA ALA A 48 7.45 -23.52 -0.44
C ALA A 48 5.94 -23.49 -0.73
N ASN A 49 5.47 -22.63 -1.65
CA ASN A 49 4.04 -22.42 -1.86
C ASN A 49 3.74 -22.13 -3.34
N ASP A 50 3.08 -23.07 -4.00
CA ASP A 50 2.77 -23.00 -5.44
C ASP A 50 1.87 -21.81 -5.81
N LEU A 51 0.97 -21.38 -4.91
CA LEU A 51 0.14 -20.20 -5.13
C LEU A 51 1.01 -18.94 -5.24
N TYR A 52 2.01 -18.81 -4.37
CA TYR A 52 2.92 -17.67 -4.39
C TYR A 52 3.90 -17.75 -5.56
N LEU A 53 4.38 -18.95 -5.87
CA LEU A 53 5.18 -19.20 -7.06
C LEU A 53 4.46 -18.77 -8.34
N GLN A 54 3.17 -19.14 -8.46
CA GLN A 54 2.35 -18.76 -9.61
C GLN A 54 2.11 -17.25 -9.64
N ALA A 55 1.77 -16.62 -8.50
CA ALA A 55 1.55 -15.17 -8.44
C ALA A 55 2.77 -14.36 -8.91
N PHE A 56 3.98 -14.75 -8.51
CA PHE A 56 5.21 -14.07 -8.97
C PHE A 56 5.64 -14.45 -10.38
N THR A 57 5.19 -15.61 -10.89
CA THR A 57 5.31 -15.96 -12.30
C THR A 57 4.42 -15.08 -13.16
N ASP A 58 3.19 -14.82 -12.72
CA ASP A 58 2.21 -14.00 -13.43
C ASP A 58 2.51 -12.51 -13.32
N LEU A 59 3.21 -12.07 -12.27
CA LEU A 59 3.64 -10.68 -12.13
C LEU A 59 4.58 -10.27 -13.27
N GLY A 60 4.15 -9.29 -14.06
CA GLY A 60 4.79 -8.80 -15.28
C GLY A 60 4.38 -9.50 -16.57
N SER A 61 3.53 -10.53 -16.51
CA SER A 61 3.01 -11.20 -17.72
C SER A 61 2.19 -10.21 -18.58
N SER A 62 1.42 -9.33 -17.94
CA SER A 62 0.66 -8.24 -18.55
C SER A 62 1.03 -6.88 -17.92
N TRP A 63 0.63 -5.78 -18.56
CA TRP A 63 0.81 -4.43 -18.00
C TRP A 63 -0.08 -4.16 -16.78
N ASN A 64 -1.22 -4.87 -16.68
CA ASN A 64 -2.15 -4.77 -15.56
C ASN A 64 -1.92 -5.90 -14.56
N VAL A 65 -2.26 -5.66 -13.30
CA VAL A 65 -2.23 -6.67 -12.23
C VAL A 65 -3.63 -7.27 -12.09
N PRO A 66 -3.83 -8.56 -12.41
CA PRO A 66 -5.12 -9.22 -12.17
C PRO A 66 -5.46 -9.27 -10.68
N THR A 67 -6.76 -9.20 -10.35
CA THR A 67 -7.25 -9.23 -8.97
C THR A 67 -6.76 -10.46 -8.21
N ASP A 68 -6.77 -11.64 -8.82
CA ASP A 68 -6.34 -12.89 -8.16
C ASP A 68 -4.83 -12.93 -7.88
N VAL A 69 -4.02 -12.33 -8.77
CA VAL A 69 -2.59 -12.14 -8.54
C VAL A 69 -2.39 -11.22 -7.35
N PHE A 70 -3.12 -10.09 -7.30
CA PHE A 70 -3.03 -9.17 -6.17
C PHE A 70 -3.46 -9.84 -4.85
N ASN A 71 -4.57 -10.59 -4.85
CA ASN A 71 -5.03 -11.35 -3.67
C ASN A 71 -3.96 -12.33 -3.17
N SER A 72 -3.26 -13.01 -4.09
CA SER A 72 -2.15 -13.90 -3.74
C SER A 72 -0.94 -13.15 -3.18
N ILE A 73 -0.63 -11.97 -3.72
CA ILE A 73 0.40 -11.06 -3.20
C ILE A 73 0.04 -10.53 -1.81
N GLN A 74 -1.24 -10.23 -1.54
CA GLN A 74 -1.70 -9.84 -0.21
C GLN A 74 -1.47 -10.97 0.79
N ALA A 75 -1.88 -12.20 0.45
CA ALA A 75 -1.68 -13.37 1.30
C ALA A 75 -0.19 -13.65 1.55
N PHE A 76 0.64 -13.56 0.50
CA PHE A 76 2.10 -13.67 0.59
C PHE A 76 2.67 -12.62 1.55
N THR A 77 2.27 -11.36 1.39
CA THR A 77 2.70 -10.24 2.25
C THR A 77 2.31 -10.50 3.70
N CYS A 78 1.09 -11.02 3.93
CA CYS A 78 0.62 -11.35 5.27
C CYS A 78 1.52 -12.40 5.94
N GLN A 79 1.84 -13.49 5.24
CA GLN A 79 2.75 -14.52 5.75
C GLN A 79 4.19 -14.02 5.91
N LEU A 80 4.60 -13.04 5.09
CA LEU A 80 5.89 -12.40 5.21
C LEU A 80 6.00 -11.63 6.54
N TYR A 81 4.97 -10.88 6.95
CA TYR A 81 5.00 -10.14 8.24
C TYR A 81 4.65 -11.01 9.45
N ALA A 82 3.71 -11.94 9.31
CA ALA A 82 3.25 -12.83 10.38
C ALA A 82 3.32 -14.29 9.92
N ARG A 83 4.40 -14.98 10.29
CA ARG A 83 4.60 -16.40 9.94
C ARG A 83 3.41 -17.23 10.44
N ASN A 84 2.91 -18.15 9.59
CA ASN A 84 1.78 -19.04 9.86
C ASN A 84 0.42 -18.34 10.10
N THR A 85 0.28 -17.07 9.74
CA THR A 85 -1.02 -16.40 9.78
C THR A 85 -2.00 -17.03 8.79
N LYS A 86 -3.27 -17.09 9.19
CA LYS A 86 -4.41 -17.41 8.30
C LYS A 86 -5.06 -16.16 7.70
N ILE A 87 -4.65 -14.98 8.14
CA ILE A 87 -5.15 -13.71 7.62
C ILE A 87 -4.49 -13.46 6.27
N VAL A 88 -5.31 -13.22 5.24
CA VAL A 88 -4.85 -13.03 3.86
C VAL A 88 -4.95 -11.59 3.36
N GLY A 89 -5.71 -10.73 4.06
CA GLY A 89 -5.87 -9.31 3.71
C GLY A 89 -4.87 -8.43 4.46
N ALA A 90 -4.21 -7.51 3.74
CA ALA A 90 -3.16 -6.66 4.30
C ALA A 90 -3.69 -5.74 5.41
N ASN A 91 -4.84 -5.09 5.19
CA ASN A 91 -5.49 -4.24 6.20
C ASN A 91 -5.92 -5.04 7.44
N SER A 92 -6.50 -6.23 7.24
CA SER A 92 -6.91 -7.12 8.32
C SER A 92 -5.72 -7.55 9.18
N LEU A 93 -4.59 -7.90 8.56
CA LEU A 93 -3.39 -8.26 9.31
C LEU A 93 -2.80 -7.04 10.02
N ARG A 94 -2.74 -5.89 9.35
CA ARG A 94 -2.26 -4.63 9.93
C ARG A 94 -3.03 -4.28 11.20
N TYR A 95 -4.36 -4.33 11.14
CA TYR A 95 -5.23 -4.09 12.30
C TYR A 95 -5.00 -5.14 13.40
N HIS A 96 -4.97 -6.42 13.05
CA HIS A 96 -4.71 -7.50 14.02
C HIS A 96 -3.38 -7.31 14.75
N MET A 97 -2.30 -7.00 14.04
CA MET A 97 -0.97 -6.76 14.63
C MET A 97 -0.96 -5.52 15.53
N PHE A 98 -1.62 -4.45 15.12
CA PHE A 98 -1.77 -3.24 15.93
C PHE A 98 -2.49 -3.52 17.26
N CYS A 99 -3.63 -4.22 17.20
CA CYS A 99 -4.40 -4.62 18.38
C CYS A 99 -3.61 -5.57 19.29
N ALA A 100 -2.96 -6.60 18.72
CA ALA A 100 -2.16 -7.56 19.47
C ALA A 100 -1.00 -6.91 20.25
N LYS A 101 -0.51 -5.76 19.76
CA LYS A 101 0.53 -4.95 20.41
C LYS A 101 0.00 -3.75 21.17
N LYS A 102 -1.33 -3.61 21.34
CA LYS A 102 -1.97 -2.47 22.03
C LYS A 102 -1.51 -1.11 21.48
N GLY A 103 -1.26 -1.03 20.18
CA GLY A 103 -0.72 0.16 19.52
C GLY A 103 0.77 0.45 19.76
N GLN A 104 1.46 -0.37 20.55
CA GLN A 104 2.91 -0.27 20.81
C GLN A 104 3.70 -1.05 19.77
N ILE A 105 3.50 -0.71 18.49
CA ILE A 105 4.21 -1.30 17.36
C ILE A 105 4.63 -0.20 16.39
N GLU A 106 5.89 -0.23 15.99
CA GLU A 106 6.42 0.74 15.05
C GLU A 106 5.82 0.53 13.64
N SER A 107 5.59 1.61 12.90
CA SER A 107 4.95 1.52 11.58
C SER A 107 5.72 0.61 10.61
N GLY A 108 7.06 0.61 10.66
CA GLY A 108 7.91 -0.26 9.83
C GLY A 108 7.88 -1.76 10.21
N GLN A 109 7.23 -2.12 11.32
CA GLN A 109 6.99 -3.50 11.72
C GLN A 109 5.61 -4.00 11.27
N LEU A 110 4.72 -3.10 10.84
CA LEU A 110 3.41 -3.43 10.30
C LEU A 110 3.53 -3.69 8.79
N PRO A 111 2.70 -4.58 8.22
CA PRO A 111 2.57 -4.67 6.77
C PRO A 111 2.04 -3.34 6.20
N PRO A 112 2.35 -3.03 4.93
CA PRO A 112 1.71 -1.92 4.22
C PRO A 112 0.18 -2.05 4.27
N CYS A 113 -0.54 -0.92 4.22
CA CYS A 113 -1.99 -0.98 3.97
C CYS A 113 -2.25 -1.52 2.55
N GLU A 114 -3.44 -2.06 2.31
CA GLU A 114 -3.82 -2.66 1.04
C GLU A 114 -3.57 -1.73 -0.15
N ASP A 115 -3.93 -0.45 -0.02
CA ASP A 115 -3.76 0.54 -1.09
C ASP A 115 -2.27 0.81 -1.39
N SER A 116 -1.46 1.05 -0.35
CA SER A 116 0.00 1.21 -0.54
C SER A 116 0.67 -0.05 -1.11
N LEU A 117 0.15 -1.23 -0.74
CA LEU A 117 0.60 -2.52 -1.27
C LEU A 117 0.21 -2.68 -2.74
N MET A 118 -0.98 -2.22 -3.14
CA MET A 118 -1.40 -2.20 -4.54
C MET A 118 -0.49 -1.30 -5.36
N GLN A 119 -0.24 -0.06 -4.93
CA GLN A 119 0.67 0.85 -5.64
C GLN A 119 2.08 0.26 -5.79
N HIS A 120 2.60 -0.36 -4.74
CA HIS A 120 3.87 -1.08 -4.78
C HIS A 120 3.85 -2.26 -5.77
N THR A 121 2.77 -3.03 -5.78
CA THR A 121 2.60 -4.18 -6.69
C THR A 121 2.48 -3.74 -8.15
N LEU A 122 1.81 -2.62 -8.43
CA LEU A 122 1.73 -2.03 -9.78
C LEU A 122 3.11 -1.66 -10.31
N ARG A 123 3.95 -1.01 -9.49
CA ARG A 123 5.33 -0.66 -9.89
C ARG A 123 6.18 -1.90 -10.13
N ALA A 124 6.09 -2.89 -9.24
CA ALA A 124 6.77 -4.16 -9.38
C ALA A 124 6.36 -4.91 -10.65
N ASN A 125 5.05 -4.92 -10.95
CA ASN A 125 4.50 -5.52 -12.15
C ASN A 125 5.04 -4.86 -13.42
N TYR A 126 5.04 -3.52 -13.45
CA TYR A 126 5.56 -2.75 -14.58
C TYR A 126 7.04 -3.04 -14.83
N GLN A 127 7.86 -3.05 -13.76
CA GLN A 127 9.28 -3.36 -13.88
C GLN A 127 9.52 -4.80 -14.36
N ALA A 128 8.79 -5.78 -13.81
CA ALA A 128 8.86 -7.17 -14.26
C ALA A 128 8.38 -7.33 -15.72
N ALA A 129 7.36 -6.57 -16.12
CA ALA A 129 6.83 -6.58 -17.49
C ALA A 129 7.84 -6.09 -18.52
N ILE A 130 8.64 -5.08 -18.17
CA ILE A 130 9.78 -4.63 -19.00
C ILE A 130 10.80 -5.76 -19.13
N TRP A 131 11.25 -6.35 -18.02
CA TRP A 131 12.27 -7.41 -18.06
C TRP A 131 11.84 -8.64 -18.84
N ARG A 132 10.57 -9.05 -18.71
CA ARG A 132 9.99 -10.19 -19.45
C ARG A 132 9.91 -9.92 -20.96
N ARG A 133 9.95 -8.65 -21.39
CA ARG A 133 9.94 -8.23 -22.80
C ARG A 133 11.33 -7.86 -23.31
N SER A 134 12.40 -8.16 -22.56
CA SER A 134 13.79 -7.81 -22.92
C SER A 134 14.26 -8.34 -24.28
N LEU A 135 13.66 -9.44 -24.77
CA LEU A 135 13.98 -10.01 -26.08
C LEU A 135 13.11 -9.46 -27.23
N LYS A 136 12.08 -8.65 -26.92
CA LYS A 136 11.22 -8.03 -27.93
C LYS A 136 11.88 -6.73 -28.39
N ASN A 137 12.14 -6.62 -29.69
CA ASN A 137 12.57 -5.36 -30.28
C ASN A 137 11.43 -4.34 -30.23
N LEU A 138 11.71 -3.10 -29.80
CA LEU A 138 10.75 -2.01 -29.63
C LEU A 138 9.42 -2.46 -28.99
N PRO A 139 9.45 -2.91 -27.72
CA PRO A 139 8.23 -3.29 -27.04
C PRO A 139 7.29 -2.08 -26.93
N ASP A 140 6.00 -2.30 -27.14
CA ASP A 140 4.97 -1.32 -26.81
C ASP A 140 4.83 -1.25 -25.29
N VAL A 141 5.37 -0.17 -24.72
CA VAL A 141 5.47 0.07 -23.28
C VAL A 141 4.59 1.27 -22.92
N PRO A 142 3.54 1.10 -22.11
CA PRO A 142 2.72 2.20 -21.68
C PRO A 142 3.50 3.16 -20.78
N ALA A 143 3.09 4.43 -20.75
CA ALA A 143 3.69 5.41 -19.86
C ALA A 143 3.52 4.99 -18.39
N PRO A 144 4.54 5.13 -17.52
CA PRO A 144 4.44 4.75 -16.11
C PRO A 144 3.29 5.44 -15.36
N SER A 145 2.92 6.66 -15.78
CA SER A 145 1.81 7.43 -15.21
C SER A 145 0.43 6.93 -15.63
N ALA A 146 0.33 6.00 -16.59
CA ALA A 146 -0.93 5.41 -17.05
C ALA A 146 -1.44 4.29 -16.12
N GLY A 147 -1.38 4.51 -14.80
CA GLY A 147 -1.90 3.58 -13.80
C GLY A 147 -0.91 2.52 -13.30
N HIS A 148 0.40 2.72 -13.48
CA HIS A 148 1.42 1.75 -13.06
C HIS A 148 2.11 2.12 -11.72
N GLY A 149 1.47 2.96 -10.91
CA GLY A 149 1.97 3.32 -9.57
C GLY A 149 2.93 4.52 -9.55
N TRP A 150 3.00 5.26 -10.66
CA TRP A 150 3.60 6.58 -10.77
C TRP A 150 2.57 7.59 -11.24
N GLU A 151 2.89 8.87 -11.06
CA GLU A 151 2.14 10.00 -11.56
C GLU A 151 3.12 11.11 -11.95
N LEU A 152 2.64 12.13 -12.66
CA LEU A 152 3.44 13.30 -12.98
C LEU A 152 3.26 14.36 -11.89
N ASP A 153 4.34 15.04 -11.54
CA ASP A 153 4.26 16.31 -10.79
C ASP A 153 3.93 17.48 -11.72
N ASP A 154 3.76 18.66 -11.12
CA ASP A 154 3.40 19.89 -11.84
C ASP A 154 4.46 20.29 -12.89
N GLY A 155 5.69 19.79 -12.75
CA GLY A 155 6.79 19.98 -13.69
C GLY A 155 6.89 18.88 -14.76
N GLY A 156 5.97 17.92 -14.78
CA GLY A 156 5.97 16.79 -15.71
C GLY A 156 7.01 15.72 -15.40
N SER A 157 7.63 15.74 -14.21
CA SER A 157 8.54 14.69 -13.76
C SER A 157 7.79 13.55 -13.09
N LEU A 158 8.30 12.32 -13.24
CA LEU A 158 7.71 11.15 -12.59
C LEU A 158 7.94 11.21 -11.07
N LYS A 159 6.83 11.12 -10.32
CA LYS A 159 6.83 10.88 -8.88
C LYS A 159 6.09 9.59 -8.55
N ILE A 160 6.43 9.00 -7.41
CA ILE A 160 5.78 7.78 -6.93
C ILE A 160 4.37 8.15 -6.43
N ARG A 161 3.37 7.40 -6.90
CA ARG A 161 2.05 7.39 -6.26
C ARG A 161 2.12 6.43 -5.07
N TRP A 162 2.21 6.97 -3.86
CA TRP A 162 2.35 6.16 -2.64
C TRP A 162 1.05 5.47 -2.24
N MET A 163 -0.06 6.18 -2.35
CA MET A 163 -1.41 5.74 -2.00
C MET A 163 -2.41 6.51 -2.87
N ALA A 164 -3.57 5.92 -3.12
CA ALA A 164 -4.76 6.58 -3.67
C ALA A 164 -5.80 6.91 -2.58
N GLY A 165 -5.72 6.26 -1.42
CA GLY A 165 -6.63 6.47 -0.27
C GLY A 165 -5.95 7.06 0.97
N LEU A 166 -6.71 7.12 2.07
CA LEU A 166 -6.23 7.58 3.36
C LEU A 166 -5.30 6.54 4.03
N PRO A 167 -4.28 6.98 4.80
CA PRO A 167 -3.35 6.07 5.49
C PRO A 167 -3.99 5.18 6.55
N ALA A 168 -5.16 5.58 7.06
CA ALA A 168 -5.95 4.86 8.06
C ALA A 168 -7.43 5.26 7.91
N PRO A 169 -8.39 4.48 8.47
CA PRO A 169 -9.80 4.87 8.50
C PRO A 169 -10.02 6.23 9.17
N ASP A 170 -11.00 7.00 8.72
CA ASP A 170 -11.32 8.34 9.25
C ASP A 170 -11.51 8.34 10.77
N VAL A 171 -12.20 7.33 11.30
CA VAL A 171 -12.41 7.20 12.76
C VAL A 171 -11.10 7.13 13.53
N VAL A 172 -10.06 6.48 12.98
CA VAL A 172 -8.75 6.38 13.64
C VAL A 172 -8.01 7.72 13.53
N LEU A 173 -8.07 8.37 12.37
CA LEU A 173 -7.47 9.69 12.16
C LEU A 173 -8.09 10.74 13.09
N ASN A 174 -9.40 10.66 13.30
CA ASN A 174 -10.14 11.56 14.20
C ASN A 174 -9.81 11.35 15.69
N LEU A 175 -9.22 10.22 16.07
CA LEU A 175 -8.76 9.96 17.44
C LEU A 175 -7.34 10.48 17.71
N ILE A 176 -6.61 10.90 16.67
CA ILE A 176 -5.28 11.49 16.83
C ILE A 176 -5.44 12.85 17.49
N SER A 177 -4.69 13.08 18.56
CA SER A 177 -4.73 14.33 19.32
C SER A 177 -3.35 14.86 19.62
N CYS A 178 -3.20 16.18 19.63
CA CYS A 178 -2.05 16.86 20.20
C CYS A 178 -2.34 17.28 21.64
N THR A 179 -1.27 17.46 22.40
CA THR A 179 -1.33 17.91 23.80
C THR A 179 -1.14 19.43 23.95
N CYS A 180 -1.12 20.16 22.83
CA CYS A 180 -0.96 21.62 22.79
C CYS A 180 -2.05 22.30 23.63
N ARG A 181 -1.67 23.35 24.37
CA ARG A 181 -2.59 24.04 25.31
C ARG A 181 -2.93 25.47 24.92
N ARG A 182 -2.12 26.12 24.08
CA ARG A 182 -2.26 27.56 23.74
C ARG A 182 -2.32 27.77 22.24
N THR A 183 -1.34 27.26 21.52
CA THR A 183 -1.25 27.39 20.07
C THR A 183 -0.59 26.13 19.51
N CYS A 184 -1.09 25.65 18.38
CA CYS A 184 -0.42 24.60 17.62
C CYS A 184 0.54 25.25 16.63
N ARG A 185 1.83 24.97 16.79
CA ARG A 185 2.89 25.46 15.90
C ARG A 185 3.58 24.27 15.24
N PRO A 186 4.16 24.43 14.04
CA PRO A 186 4.92 23.37 13.38
C PRO A 186 6.06 22.79 14.23
N SER A 187 6.63 23.57 15.16
CA SER A 187 7.69 23.13 16.06
C SER A 187 7.23 22.15 17.15
N ASP A 188 5.98 22.30 17.64
CA ASP A 188 5.56 21.72 18.92
C ASP A 188 4.28 20.88 18.83
N CYS A 189 3.55 20.97 17.72
CA CYS A 189 2.30 20.25 17.55
C CYS A 189 2.53 18.93 16.81
N SER A 190 2.27 17.81 17.49
CA SER A 190 2.35 16.48 16.89
C SER A 190 1.44 16.32 15.67
N CYS A 191 0.24 16.92 15.66
CA CYS A 191 -0.63 16.89 14.47
C CYS A 191 0.05 17.57 13.27
N ILE A 192 0.54 18.80 13.44
CA ILE A 192 1.17 19.56 12.34
C ILE A 192 2.46 18.89 11.87
N LEU A 193 3.29 18.42 12.79
CA LEU A 193 4.54 17.70 12.48
C LEU A 193 4.31 16.45 11.63
N ASN A 194 3.17 15.79 11.81
CA ASN A 194 2.78 14.61 11.03
C ASN A 194 1.91 14.98 9.80
N GLY A 195 1.78 16.26 9.47
CA GLY A 195 0.97 16.73 8.33
C GLY A 195 -0.54 16.56 8.52
N LEU A 196 -1.00 16.41 9.76
CA LEU A 196 -2.40 16.18 10.11
C LEU A 196 -3.09 17.46 10.60
N LYS A 197 -4.41 17.52 10.40
CA LYS A 197 -5.28 18.52 11.02
C LYS A 197 -5.52 18.18 12.48
N CYS A 198 -5.68 19.20 13.32
CA CYS A 198 -6.10 19.02 14.70
C CYS A 198 -7.55 18.53 14.72
N THR A 199 -7.86 17.59 15.61
CA THR A 199 -9.20 17.02 15.78
C THR A 199 -9.87 17.60 17.03
N VAL A 200 -11.16 17.34 17.20
CA VAL A 200 -11.90 17.70 18.43
C VAL A 200 -11.35 17.01 19.69
N VAL A 201 -10.57 15.94 19.53
CA VAL A 201 -9.90 15.23 20.64
C VAL A 201 -8.63 15.95 21.10
N CYS A 202 -8.08 16.88 20.29
CA CYS A 202 -6.95 17.71 20.70
C CYS A 202 -7.28 18.55 21.94
N LYS A 203 -6.27 18.76 22.79
CA LYS A 203 -6.46 19.49 24.06
C LYS A 203 -6.81 20.98 23.86
N LEU A 204 -6.31 21.60 22.80
CA LEU A 204 -6.66 22.97 22.41
C LEU A 204 -7.86 22.95 21.48
N GLN A 205 -9.00 23.41 21.96
CA GLN A 205 -10.23 23.59 21.17
C GLN A 205 -10.14 24.87 20.32
N GLY A 206 -10.72 24.87 19.10
CA GLY A 206 -10.72 26.05 18.21
C GLY A 206 -9.34 26.40 17.63
N CYS A 207 -8.46 25.41 17.49
CA CYS A 207 -7.16 25.60 16.88
C CYS A 207 -7.29 25.95 15.38
N SER A 208 -6.49 26.89 14.88
CA SER A 208 -6.44 27.26 13.45
C SER A 208 -6.08 26.12 12.50
N ASN A 209 -5.51 25.01 13.02
CA ASN A 209 -5.20 23.81 12.26
C ASN A 209 -6.34 22.76 12.30
N MET A 210 -7.50 23.07 12.88
CA MET A 210 -8.69 22.21 12.78
C MET A 210 -9.29 22.26 11.37
N VAL A 211 -10.04 21.22 11.01
CA VAL A 211 -10.91 21.24 9.82
C VAL A 211 -12.00 22.28 10.09
N GLN A 212 -12.21 23.21 9.15
CA GLN A 212 -13.38 24.08 9.21
C GLN A 212 -14.56 23.25 8.70
N ASP A 213 -15.57 23.03 9.54
CA ASP A 213 -16.79 22.34 9.13
C ASP A 213 -17.54 23.20 8.11
N ASP A 214 -17.33 22.93 6.82
CA ASP A 214 -18.23 23.40 5.77
C ASP A 214 -19.48 22.50 5.78
N ALA A 215 -20.44 22.92 6.62
CA ALA A 215 -21.88 22.70 6.51
C ALA A 215 -22.41 21.26 6.29
N ILE A 216 -22.77 20.59 7.39
CA ILE A 216 -23.98 19.75 7.38
C ILE A 216 -25.16 20.72 7.46
N VAL A 217 -25.67 21.17 6.31
CA VAL A 217 -27.02 21.73 6.27
C VAL A 217 -27.96 20.55 6.48
N ALA A 218 -28.42 20.36 7.71
CA ALA A 218 -29.62 19.59 7.95
C ALA A 218 -30.74 20.30 7.17
N GLN A 219 -31.15 19.73 6.04
CA GLN A 219 -32.45 20.05 5.48
C GLN A 219 -33.46 19.41 6.43
N ASP A 220 -33.96 20.20 7.37
CA ASP A 220 -35.17 19.86 8.11
C ASP A 220 -36.26 19.57 7.07
N ALA A 221 -36.70 18.32 7.06
CA ALA A 221 -37.89 17.89 6.34
C ALA A 221 -39.05 18.71 6.90
N ASN A 222 -39.56 19.63 6.08
CA ASN A 222 -40.79 20.35 6.38
C ASN A 222 -41.94 19.37 6.12
N ASP A 223 -42.31 18.58 7.14
CA ASP A 223 -43.61 17.92 7.20
C ASP A 223 -44.67 19.01 7.29
N SER A 224 -45.23 19.37 6.13
CA SER A 224 -46.50 20.08 6.08
C SER A 224 -47.60 19.05 5.93
N ASP A 225 -48.08 18.55 7.07
CA ASP A 225 -49.43 18.01 7.19
C ASP A 225 -50.43 19.10 6.81
N GLY A 226 -51.19 18.84 5.74
CA GLY A 226 -52.27 19.69 5.27
C GLY A 226 -53.50 18.85 4.96
N ASP A 227 -54.15 18.38 6.03
CA ASP A 227 -55.56 17.98 5.99
C ASP A 227 -56.41 19.22 5.67
N SER A 228 -57.26 19.11 4.65
CA SER A 228 -58.50 19.88 4.58
C SER A 228 -59.50 19.17 3.68
N ASP A 229 -60.57 18.69 4.32
CA ASP A 229 -61.83 18.23 3.76
C ASP A 229 -62.51 19.29 2.88
N ASP A 230 -62.87 18.91 1.64
CA ASP A 230 -64.21 19.02 1.01
C ASP A 230 -64.16 18.55 -0.47
#